data_AF-A0A418MD04-F1
#
_entry.id   AF-A0A418MD04-F1
#
_cell.length_a   1.000
_cell.length_b   1.000
_cell.length_c   1.000
_cell.angle_alpha   90.00
_cell.angle_beta   90.00
_cell.angle_gamma   90.00
#
_symmetry.space_group_name_H-M   'P 1'
#
loop_
_entity.id
_entity.type
_entity.pdbx_description
1 polymer ?
#
loop_
_entity_poly.entity_id
_entity_poly.type
_entity_poly.pdbx_seq_one_letter_code
_entity_poly.pdbx_strand_id
1 'polypeptide(L)'
;MTREEILLDNHPVAPAQSGPYLQHSPHSSTKMSPAPLGGFAGMDMQAFLAELKLSKRELDIARNQFEMVTEPLLVDHVVFRLGAAERHFNYLFQLARRMNIAINVLHSDWNEEE
;
A
#
# COMPACT_ATOMS: atom_id res chain seq x y z
N MET A 1 9.30 -11.74 67.01
CA MET A 1 10.61 -12.37 67.28
C MET A 1 10.71 -13.57 66.35
N THR A 2 11.18 -13.39 65.11
CA THR A 2 12.58 -13.63 64.62
C THR A 2 13.01 -15.10 64.85
N ARG A 3 13.09 -15.96 63.83
CA ARG A 3 14.01 -16.01 62.66
C ARG A 3 15.26 -16.84 62.98
N GLU A 4 15.33 -18.03 62.39
CA GLU A 4 16.53 -18.79 61.93
C GLU A 4 15.98 -19.73 60.83
N GLU A 5 16.21 -19.57 59.51
CA GLU A 5 17.46 -19.73 58.74
C GLU A 5 18.27 -20.93 59.24
N ILE A 6 18.40 -22.03 58.49
CA ILE A 6 19.57 -22.27 57.62
C ILE A 6 19.44 -23.57 56.79
N LEU A 7 19.82 -23.43 55.51
CA LEU A 7 20.46 -24.36 54.54
C LEU A 7 19.78 -25.60 53.94
N LEU A 8 19.64 -25.47 52.61
CA LEU A 8 20.13 -26.35 51.53
C LEU A 8 19.61 -27.79 51.46
N ASP A 9 18.73 -28.01 50.50
CA ASP A 9 18.84 -29.20 49.65
C ASP A 9 18.76 -28.79 48.17
N ASN A 10 19.88 -29.06 47.48
CA ASN A 10 19.99 -29.09 46.04
C ASN A 10 19.06 -30.18 45.50
N HIS A 11 18.09 -29.83 44.66
CA HIS A 11 17.55 -30.77 43.69
C HIS A 11 17.28 -30.12 42.33
N PRO A 12 17.45 -30.88 41.24
CA PRO A 12 17.82 -30.38 39.92
C PRO A 12 16.66 -29.76 39.14
N VAL A 13 17.00 -28.77 38.33
CA VAL A 13 16.14 -28.16 37.29
C VAL A 13 15.67 -29.25 36.33
N ALA A 14 14.38 -29.56 36.36
CA ALA A 14 13.72 -30.36 35.33
C ALA A 14 13.41 -29.48 34.10
N PRO A 15 13.56 -30.00 32.87
CA PRO A 15 13.44 -29.22 31.65
C PRO A 15 12.00 -28.81 31.36
N ALA A 16 11.85 -27.58 30.88
CA ALA A 16 10.59 -26.98 30.46
C ALA A 16 9.87 -27.88 29.43
N GLN A 17 8.59 -28.16 29.71
CA GLN A 17 7.70 -28.86 28.79
C GLN A 17 7.49 -27.98 27.55
N SER A 18 8.02 -28.46 26.43
CA SER A 18 7.81 -27.94 25.08
C SER A 18 6.33 -28.03 24.71
N GLY A 19 5.63 -26.90 24.72
CA GLY A 19 4.36 -26.76 24.02
C GLY A 19 4.55 -26.95 22.50
N PRO A 20 3.50 -27.32 21.76
CA PRO A 20 3.60 -27.53 20.32
C PRO A 20 3.87 -26.18 19.65
N TYR A 21 5.12 -25.96 19.24
CA TYR A 21 5.47 -24.88 18.34
C TYR A 21 4.66 -25.07 17.05
N LEU A 22 3.74 -24.14 16.81
CA LEU A 22 3.13 -23.92 15.50
C LEU A 22 4.27 -23.79 14.49
N GLN A 23 4.30 -24.71 13.52
CA GLN A 23 5.18 -24.63 12.36
C GLN A 23 4.98 -23.27 11.70
N HIS A 24 5.96 -22.39 11.84
CA HIS A 24 6.07 -21.22 10.98
C HIS A 24 6.46 -21.74 9.60
N SER A 25 5.47 -21.87 8.71
CA SER A 25 5.69 -22.04 7.29
C SER A 25 6.64 -20.94 6.82
N PRO A 26 7.73 -21.26 6.09
CA PRO A 26 8.56 -20.22 5.52
C PRO A 26 7.68 -19.41 4.58
N HIS A 27 7.63 -18.10 4.80
CA HIS A 27 7.05 -17.16 3.86
C HIS A 27 7.68 -17.45 2.49
N SER A 28 6.90 -18.11 1.63
CA SER A 28 7.15 -18.10 0.21
C SER A 28 7.15 -16.63 -0.16
N SER A 29 8.34 -16.06 -0.35
CA SER A 29 8.53 -14.95 -1.26
C SER A 29 8.06 -15.44 -2.61
N THR A 30 6.74 -15.39 -2.81
CA THR A 30 6.14 -15.32 -4.12
C THR A 30 6.83 -14.12 -4.74
N LYS A 31 7.84 -14.41 -5.58
CA LYS A 31 8.28 -13.48 -6.59
C LYS A 31 7.00 -13.17 -7.35
N MET A 32 6.36 -12.07 -7.00
CA MET A 32 5.30 -11.49 -7.82
C MET A 32 5.99 -11.15 -9.12
N SER A 33 6.02 -12.12 -10.02
CA SER A 33 6.21 -11.86 -11.44
C SER A 33 5.29 -10.71 -11.77
N PRO A 34 5.80 -9.62 -12.38
CA PRO A 34 4.95 -8.50 -12.73
C PRO A 34 3.81 -9.08 -13.56
N ALA A 35 2.57 -8.93 -13.05
CA ALA A 35 1.38 -9.33 -13.78
C ALA A 35 1.49 -8.77 -15.21
N PRO A 36 1.15 -9.57 -16.24
CA PRO A 36 1.20 -9.09 -17.61
C PRO A 36 0.42 -7.78 -17.66
N LEU A 37 1.02 -6.78 -18.31
CA LEU A 37 0.49 -5.42 -18.50
C LEU A 37 -0.71 -5.48 -19.47
N GLY A 38 -1.73 -6.25 -19.10
CA GLY A 38 -2.92 -6.53 -19.88
C GLY A 38 -3.87 -5.36 -19.78
N GLY A 39 -3.70 -4.39 -20.68
CA GLY A 39 -4.60 -3.24 -20.84
C GLY A 39 -3.99 -2.13 -21.70
N PHE A 40 -2.67 -1.99 -21.68
CA PHE A 40 -1.98 -0.88 -22.36
C PHE A 40 -1.01 -1.34 -23.46
N ALA A 41 -0.90 -2.64 -23.72
CA ALA A 41 0.03 -3.22 -24.69
C ALA A 41 -0.17 -2.78 -26.16
N GLY A 42 -1.22 -2.01 -26.45
CA GLY A 42 -1.48 -1.42 -27.77
C GLY A 42 -1.87 0.06 -27.73
N MET A 43 -1.79 0.73 -26.58
CA MET A 43 -2.07 2.16 -26.48
C MET A 43 -0.84 2.95 -26.95
N ASP A 44 -1.06 3.98 -27.77
CA ASP A 44 0.03 4.88 -28.14
C ASP A 44 0.56 5.66 -26.92
N MET A 45 1.81 6.12 -26.99
CA MET A 45 2.45 6.81 -25.86
C MET A 45 1.69 8.09 -25.44
N GLN A 46 1.09 8.81 -26.40
CA GLN A 46 0.40 10.07 -26.12
C GLN A 46 -0.93 9.81 -25.42
N ALA A 47 -1.67 8.80 -25.83
CA ALA A 47 -2.88 8.32 -25.18
C ALA A 47 -2.57 7.83 -23.75
N PHE A 48 -1.44 7.12 -23.55
CA PHE A 48 -1.02 6.72 -22.21
C PHE A 48 -0.72 7.93 -21.31
N LEU A 49 -0.01 8.93 -21.83
CA LEU A 49 0.28 10.16 -21.09
C LEU A 49 -1.00 10.96 -20.79
N ALA A 50 -1.94 11.01 -21.73
CA ALA A 50 -3.24 11.65 -21.54
C ALA A 50 -4.06 10.95 -20.43
N GLU A 51 -4.06 9.61 -20.43
CA GLU A 51 -4.75 8.81 -19.40
C GLU A 51 -4.10 9.01 -18.02
N LEU A 52 -2.77 9.04 -17.95
CA LEU A 52 -2.05 9.35 -16.71
C LEU A 52 -2.38 10.75 -16.18
N LYS A 53 -2.50 11.74 -17.07
CA LYS A 53 -2.96 13.10 -16.76
C LYS A 53 -4.38 13.13 -16.20
N LEU A 54 -5.30 12.49 -16.91
CA LEU A 54 -6.69 12.38 -16.50
C LEU A 54 -6.82 11.72 -15.13
N SER A 55 -6.14 10.59 -14.92
CA SER A 55 -6.20 9.86 -13.65
C SER A 55 -5.67 10.66 -12.47
N LYS A 56 -4.69 11.54 -12.67
CA LYS A 56 -4.21 12.43 -11.60
C LYS A 56 -5.22 13.52 -11.28
N ARG A 57 -5.84 14.13 -12.30
CA ARG A 57 -6.90 15.12 -12.11
C ARG A 57 -8.08 14.53 -11.35
N GLU A 58 -8.51 13.33 -11.71
CA GLU A 58 -9.57 12.60 -10.99
C GLU A 58 -9.21 12.35 -9.52
N LEU A 59 -7.94 12.02 -9.24
CA LEU A 59 -7.46 11.88 -7.87
C LEU A 59 -7.53 13.21 -7.11
N ASP A 60 -7.13 14.32 -7.72
CA ASP A 60 -7.19 15.63 -7.07
C ASP A 60 -8.63 16.09 -6.83
N ILE A 61 -9.53 15.85 -7.78
CA ILE A 61 -10.98 16.09 -7.59
C ILE A 61 -11.52 15.26 -6.43
N ALA A 62 -11.18 13.97 -6.36
CA ALA A 62 -11.64 13.10 -5.29
C ALA A 62 -11.11 13.52 -3.91
N ARG A 63 -9.86 14.03 -3.85
CA ARG A 63 -9.28 14.61 -2.62
C ARG A 63 -10.03 15.85 -2.17
N ASN A 64 -10.24 16.80 -3.08
CA ASN A 64 -11.00 18.02 -2.78
C ASN A 64 -12.42 17.69 -2.30
N GLN A 65 -13.08 16.71 -2.92
CA GLN A 65 -14.40 16.26 -2.49
C GLN A 65 -14.36 15.63 -1.10
N PHE A 66 -13.32 14.86 -0.78
CA PHE A 66 -13.14 14.29 0.56
C PHE A 66 -12.90 15.35 1.63
N GLU A 67 -12.18 16.42 1.31
CA GLU A 67 -11.96 17.53 2.23
C GLU A 67 -13.23 18.37 2.46
N MET A 68 -14.08 18.47 1.44
CA MET A 68 -15.28 19.31 1.44
C MET A 68 -16.57 18.59 1.89
N VAL A 69 -16.59 17.26 1.94
CA VAL A 69 -17.83 16.52 2.23
C VAL A 69 -18.28 16.72 3.68
N THR A 70 -19.47 17.28 3.85
CA THR A 70 -20.11 17.46 5.17
C THR A 70 -21.30 16.53 5.38
N GLU A 71 -21.90 16.03 4.29
CA GLU A 71 -23.07 15.16 4.33
C GLU A 71 -22.69 13.75 4.79
N PRO A 72 -23.17 13.28 5.97
CA PRO A 72 -22.73 12.00 6.53
C PRO A 72 -23.02 10.79 5.62
N LEU A 73 -24.11 10.84 4.86
CA LEU A 73 -24.51 9.77 3.94
C LEU A 73 -23.64 9.71 2.67
N LEU A 74 -22.86 10.74 2.37
CA LEU A 74 -22.00 10.80 1.19
C LEU A 74 -20.54 10.44 1.50
N VAL A 75 -20.15 10.40 2.78
CA VAL A 75 -18.76 10.13 3.19
C VAL A 75 -18.26 8.82 2.61
N ASP A 76 -19.01 7.73 2.73
CA ASP A 76 -18.62 6.42 2.21
C ASP A 76 -18.40 6.42 0.70
N HIS A 77 -19.26 7.12 -0.04
CA HIS A 77 -19.13 7.27 -1.49
C HIS A 77 -17.84 8.00 -1.85
N VAL A 78 -17.55 9.11 -1.16
CA VAL A 78 -16.37 9.93 -1.43
C VAL A 78 -15.08 9.18 -1.06
N VAL A 79 -15.07 8.46 0.07
CA VAL A 79 -13.94 7.58 0.46
C VAL A 79 -13.71 6.50 -0.58
N PHE A 80 -14.77 5.85 -1.07
CA PHE A 80 -14.65 4.84 -2.12
C PHE A 80 -14.04 5.43 -3.40
N ARG A 81 -14.52 6.60 -3.83
CA ARG A 81 -14.01 7.28 -5.02
C ARG A 81 -12.55 7.69 -4.88
N LEU A 82 -12.16 8.25 -3.73
CA LEU A 82 -10.77 8.59 -3.43
C LEU A 82 -9.88 7.35 -3.53
N GLY A 83 -10.25 6.26 -2.85
CA GLY A 83 -9.47 5.02 -2.89
C GLY A 83 -9.43 4.35 -4.28
N ALA A 84 -10.45 4.55 -5.11
CA ALA A 84 -10.45 4.08 -6.50
C ALA A 84 -9.50 4.92 -7.37
N ALA A 85 -9.58 6.25 -7.28
CA ALA A 85 -8.72 7.16 -8.02
C ALA A 85 -7.24 7.00 -7.64
N GLU A 86 -6.93 6.82 -6.36
CA GLU A 86 -5.57 6.54 -5.88
C GLU A 86 -5.01 5.25 -6.47
N ARG A 87 -5.79 4.17 -6.46
CA ARG A 87 -5.38 2.88 -7.03
C ARG A 87 -5.14 2.98 -8.52
N HIS A 88 -6.01 3.68 -9.25
CA HIS A 88 -5.88 3.87 -10.68
C HIS A 88 -4.62 4.67 -11.04
N PHE A 89 -4.43 5.82 -10.40
CA PHE A 89 -3.26 6.66 -10.63
C PHE A 89 -1.97 5.92 -10.28
N ASN A 90 -1.92 5.25 -9.13
CA ASN A 90 -0.75 4.48 -8.70
C ASN A 90 -0.40 3.36 -9.69
N TYR A 91 -1.40 2.69 -10.24
CA TYR A 91 -1.18 1.68 -11.27
C TYR A 91 -0.52 2.29 -12.52
N LEU A 92 -1.08 3.37 -13.06
CA LEU A 92 -0.54 4.04 -14.25
C LEU A 92 0.86 4.63 -13.99
N PHE A 93 1.07 5.19 -12.81
CA PHE A 93 2.36 5.74 -12.39
C PHE A 93 3.44 4.66 -12.32
N GLN A 94 3.13 3.50 -11.70
CA GLN A 94 4.05 2.36 -11.66
C GLN A 94 4.33 1.81 -13.07
N LEU A 95 3.34 1.84 -13.95
CA LEU A 95 3.50 1.44 -15.35
C LEU A 95 4.44 2.39 -16.09
N ALA A 96 4.27 3.71 -15.93
CA ALA A 96 5.14 4.72 -16.52
C ALA A 96 6.60 4.55 -16.08
N ARG A 97 6.82 4.26 -14.79
CA ARG A 97 8.15 3.96 -14.25
C ARG A 97 8.78 2.73 -14.88
N ARG A 98 8.01 1.65 -15.10
CA ARG A 98 8.51 0.44 -15.77
C ARG A 98 8.85 0.67 -17.24
N MET A 99 8.13 1.57 -17.89
CA MET A 99 8.41 2.01 -19.27
C MET A 99 9.58 3.02 -19.35
N ASN A 100 10.19 3.38 -18.21
CA ASN A 100 11.25 4.38 -18.10
C ASN A 100 10.87 5.74 -18.71
N ILE A 101 9.57 6.07 -18.67
CA ILE A 101 9.07 7.36 -19.12
C ILE A 101 9.54 8.39 -18.08
N ALA A 102 10.34 9.36 -18.52
CA ALA A 102 10.80 10.44 -17.66
C ALA A 102 9.61 11.35 -17.31
N ILE A 103 9.05 11.14 -16.13
CA ILE A 103 7.93 11.93 -15.57
C ILE A 103 8.31 13.41 -15.36
N ASN A 104 9.59 13.77 -15.50
CA ASN A 104 10.07 15.16 -15.48
C ASN A 104 9.35 16.07 -16.49
N VAL A 105 8.82 15.53 -17.60
CA VAL A 105 8.02 16.32 -18.55
C VAL A 105 6.63 16.64 -18.00
N LEU A 106 6.06 15.76 -17.18
CA LEU A 106 4.73 15.95 -16.60
C LEU A 106 4.76 17.03 -15.49
N HIS A 107 5.88 17.21 -14.79
CA HIS A 107 6.02 18.18 -13.69
C HIS A 107 5.77 19.64 -14.09
N SER A 108 5.90 19.99 -15.37
CA SER A 108 5.60 21.34 -15.87
C SER A 108 4.12 21.54 -16.21
N ASP A 109 3.42 20.49 -16.65
CA ASP A 109 1.99 20.53 -17.02
C ASP A 109 1.03 20.49 -15.81
N TRP A 110 1.45 19.93 -14.67
CA TRP A 110 0.56 19.81 -13.49
C TRP A 110 0.30 21.14 -12.77
N ASN A 111 1.05 22.19 -13.10
CA ASN A 111 0.95 23.51 -12.47
C ASN A 111 0.13 24.51 -13.32
N GLU A 112 -0.44 24.11 -14.47
CA GLU A 112 -1.16 25.03 -15.37
C GLU A 112 -2.69 25.08 -15.17
N GLU A 113 -3.18 24.81 -13.95
CA GLU A 113 -4.57 25.09 -13.58
C GLU A 113 -4.61 26.17 -12.49
N GLU A 114 -4.37 27.42 -12.89
CA GLU A 114 -4.75 28.64 -12.16
C GLU A 114 -5.78 29.44 -12.98
#